data_AF-A0A843HZS2-F1
#
_entry.id   AF-A0A843HZS2-F1
#
_cell.length_a   1.000
_cell.length_b   1.000
_cell.length_c   1.000
_cell.angle_alpha   90.00
_cell.angle_beta   90.00
_cell.angle_gamma   90.00
#
_symmetry.space_group_name_H-M   'P 1'
#
loop_
_entity.id
_entity.type
_entity.pdbx_description
1 polymer ?
#
loop_
_entity_poly.entity_id
_entity_poly.type
_entity_poly.pdbx_seq_one_letter_code
_entity_poly.pdbx_strand_id
1 'polypeptide(L)'
;MKHTQMIILGTLIAAFSVLFYPLLLIGTIILGYYKKAFLPDFSDSIYSSGFQHTTAWILLALTLAEGFTGFGAGPQTSYYITLITFGLLNRGTSLQIHIILIALLSFFFILHITSGLGIMLLRRGIRNYYVYEYIIPLTMLILYMFSLYLYVLLV
;
A
#
# COMPACT_ATOMS: atom_id res chain seq x y z
N MET A 1 19.98 0.85 -5.45
CA MET A 1 18.76 0.37 -4.75
C MET A 1 18.12 -0.72 -5.59
N LYS A 2 17.53 -1.73 -4.95
CA LYS A 2 16.79 -2.80 -5.64
C LYS A 2 15.51 -2.25 -6.30
N HIS A 3 15.09 -2.80 -7.43
CA HIS A 3 13.86 -2.47 -8.14
C HIS A 3 12.64 -2.59 -7.23
N THR A 4 12.54 -3.68 -6.47
CA THR A 4 11.47 -3.90 -5.49
C THR A 4 11.42 -2.83 -4.40
N GLN A 5 12.58 -2.34 -3.93
CA GLN A 5 12.64 -1.23 -2.98
C GLN A 5 12.11 0.07 -3.58
N MET A 6 12.34 0.31 -4.86
CA MET A 6 11.78 1.47 -5.56
C MET A 6 10.28 1.35 -5.75
N ILE A 7 9.75 0.14 -5.94
CA ILE A 7 8.29 -0.09 -5.95
C ILE A 7 7.67 0.23 -4.59
N ILE A 8 8.32 -0.18 -3.49
CA ILE A 8 7.88 0.17 -2.13
C ILE A 8 7.92 1.69 -1.93
N LEU A 9 9.01 2.35 -2.34
CA LEU A 9 9.15 3.80 -2.23
C LEU A 9 8.09 4.54 -3.06
N GLY A 10 7.88 4.15 -4.32
CA GLY A 10 6.85 4.73 -5.17
C GLY A 10 5.45 4.54 -4.59
N THR A 11 5.18 3.38 -3.99
CA THR A 11 3.92 3.09 -3.29
C THR A 11 3.74 3.94 -2.04
N LEU A 12 4.79 4.12 -1.23
CA LEU A 12 4.78 5.02 -0.07
C LEU A 12 4.48 6.46 -0.50
N ILE A 13 5.21 6.98 -1.49
CA ILE A 13 5.02 8.34 -2.00
C ILE A 13 3.59 8.51 -2.53
N ALA A 14 3.09 7.55 -3.32
CA ALA A 14 1.73 7.58 -3.83
C ALA A 14 0.68 7.54 -2.71
N ALA A 15 0.90 6.75 -1.65
CA ALA A 15 -0.01 6.69 -0.51
C ALA A 15 -0.08 8.01 0.26
N PHE A 16 1.02 8.77 0.33
CA PHE A 16 1.04 10.12 0.90
C PHE A 16 0.39 11.19 0.01
N SER A 17 -0.07 10.84 -1.20
CA SER A 17 -0.78 11.78 -2.08
C SER A 17 -2.04 12.36 -1.46
N VAL A 18 -2.58 11.71 -0.44
CA VAL A 18 -3.68 12.22 0.38
C VAL A 18 -3.36 13.52 1.11
N LEU A 19 -2.09 13.75 1.42
CA LEU A 19 -1.61 15.00 2.02
C LEU A 19 -1.21 16.02 0.94
N PHE A 20 -0.81 15.55 -0.24
CA PHE A 20 -0.36 16.38 -1.34
C PHE A 20 -0.52 15.66 -2.69
N TYR A 21 -1.57 16.00 -3.44
CA TYR A 21 -1.93 15.33 -4.70
C TYR A 21 -0.77 15.11 -5.70
N PRO A 22 0.19 16.04 -5.88
CA PRO A 22 1.32 15.82 -6.78
C PRO A 22 2.19 14.59 -6.44
N LEU A 23 2.16 14.10 -5.20
CA LEU A 23 2.88 12.88 -4.83
C LEU A 23 2.31 11.63 -5.53
N LEU A 24 1.03 11.62 -5.93
CA LEU A 24 0.48 10.52 -6.70
C LEU A 24 1.20 10.37 -8.04
N LEU A 25 1.41 11.50 -8.73
CA LEU A 25 2.11 11.54 -10.00
C LEU A 25 3.56 11.08 -9.81
N ILE A 26 4.26 11.59 -8.79
CA ILE A 26 5.65 11.19 -8.51
C ILE A 26 5.73 9.69 -8.21
N GLY A 27 4.86 9.18 -7.34
CA GLY A 27 4.83 7.76 -6.97
C GLY A 27 4.54 6.86 -8.16
N THR A 28 3.56 7.21 -9.00
CA THR A 28 3.23 6.46 -10.22
C THR A 28 4.33 6.53 -11.29
N ILE A 29 5.01 7.67 -11.44
CA ILE A 29 6.18 7.78 -12.32
C ILE A 29 7.31 6.85 -11.85
N ILE A 30 7.58 6.79 -10.55
CA ILE A 30 8.58 5.87 -9.99
C ILE A 30 8.19 4.42 -10.33
N LEU A 31 6.94 4.02 -10.08
CA LEU A 31 6.44 2.69 -10.43
C LEU A 31 6.59 2.38 -11.93
N GLY A 32 6.25 3.35 -12.78
CA GLY A 32 6.35 3.26 -14.23
C GLY A 32 7.78 3.30 -14.79
N TYR A 33 8.74 3.88 -14.07
CA TYR A 33 10.16 3.89 -14.43
C TYR A 33 10.82 2.54 -14.13
N TYR A 34 10.41 1.90 -13.03
CA TYR A 34 10.95 0.60 -12.61
C TYR A 34 10.17 -0.61 -13.15
N LYS A 35 9.76 -0.57 -14.43
CA LYS A 35 8.99 -1.67 -15.08
C LYS A 35 9.64 -3.05 -14.96
N LYS A 36 10.96 -3.11 -14.90
CA LYS A 36 11.71 -4.37 -14.70
C LYS A 36 11.31 -5.11 -13.42
N ALA A 37 10.82 -4.40 -12.41
CA ALA A 37 10.29 -5.00 -11.18
C ALA A 37 9.05 -5.90 -11.44
N PHE A 38 8.33 -5.66 -12.54
CA PHE A 38 7.15 -6.42 -12.94
C PHE A 38 7.46 -7.52 -13.96
N LEU A 39 8.73 -7.78 -14.25
CA LEU A 39 9.12 -8.91 -15.10
C LEU A 39 9.32 -10.16 -14.24
N PRO A 40 8.73 -11.31 -14.61
CA PRO A 40 8.77 -12.51 -13.77
C PRO A 40 10.14 -13.19 -13.74
N ASP A 41 10.95 -13.02 -14.80
CA ASP A 41 12.26 -13.65 -14.92
C ASP A 41 13.37 -12.86 -14.22
N PHE A 42 13.04 -11.71 -13.63
CA PHE A 42 14.01 -10.88 -12.92
C PHE A 42 14.14 -11.34 -11.47
N SER A 43 15.38 -11.51 -10.99
CA SER A 43 15.65 -11.96 -9.61
C SER A 43 15.12 -11.01 -8.54
N ASP A 44 14.97 -9.74 -8.89
CA ASP A 44 14.45 -8.66 -8.06
C ASP A 44 13.08 -8.19 -8.57
N SER A 45 12.19 -9.16 -8.75
CA SER A 45 10.80 -8.98 -9.16
C SER A 45 9.86 -8.85 -7.96
N ILE A 46 8.75 -8.13 -8.16
CA ILE A 46 7.64 -8.10 -7.19
C ILE A 46 6.97 -9.47 -7.04
N TYR A 47 7.21 -10.42 -7.94
CA TYR A 47 6.67 -11.79 -7.87
C TYR A 47 7.63 -12.76 -7.15
N SER A 48 8.52 -12.25 -6.30
CA SER A 48 9.35 -13.08 -5.43
C SER A 48 8.68 -13.31 -4.08
N SER A 49 8.91 -14.48 -3.48
CA SER A 49 8.42 -14.79 -2.13
C SER A 49 8.93 -13.79 -1.09
N GLY A 50 10.20 -13.36 -1.20
CA GLY A 50 10.78 -12.35 -0.32
C GLY A 50 10.05 -11.01 -0.36
N PHE A 51 9.65 -10.55 -1.54
CA PHE A 51 8.84 -9.33 -1.68
C PHE A 51 7.44 -9.50 -1.09
N GLN A 52 6.80 -10.66 -1.31
CA GLN A 52 5.50 -10.96 -0.73
C GLN A 52 5.54 -10.98 0.82
N HIS A 53 6.57 -11.58 1.41
CA HIS A 53 6.78 -11.53 2.86
C HIS A 53 7.02 -10.10 3.36
N THR A 54 7.78 -9.30 2.62
CA THR A 54 8.08 -7.91 3.00
C THR A 54 6.80 -7.07 3.03
N THR A 55 5.98 -7.15 1.97
CA THR A 55 4.69 -6.45 1.92
C THR A 55 3.70 -6.95 2.97
N ALA A 56 3.71 -8.25 3.30
CA ALA A 56 2.89 -8.79 4.39
C ALA A 56 3.28 -8.21 5.77
N TRP A 57 4.58 -8.09 6.07
CA TRP A 57 5.04 -7.47 7.31
C TRP A 57 4.68 -5.99 7.40
N ILE A 58 4.81 -5.25 6.29
CA ILE A 58 4.37 -3.85 6.21
C ILE A 58 2.87 -3.76 6.50
N LEU A 59 2.06 -4.59 5.85
CA LEU A 59 0.61 -4.62 6.06
C LEU A 59 0.23 -4.98 7.49
N LEU A 60 0.91 -5.93 8.12
CA LEU A 60 0.68 -6.27 9.51
C LEU A 60 0.92 -5.05 10.42
N ALA A 61 2.06 -4.37 10.26
CA ALA A 61 2.38 -3.18 11.04
C ALA A 61 1.35 -2.07 10.83
N LEU A 62 0.97 -1.79 9.57
CA LEU A 62 -0.04 -0.78 9.26
C LEU A 62 -1.42 -1.15 9.80
N THR A 63 -1.82 -2.42 9.75
CA THR A 63 -3.12 -2.90 10.27
C THR A 63 -3.19 -2.76 11.78
N LEU A 64 -2.11 -3.08 12.50
CA LEU A 64 -2.05 -2.88 13.95
C LEU A 64 -2.15 -1.39 14.31
N ALA A 65 -1.46 -0.52 13.57
CA ALA A 65 -1.53 0.93 13.77
C ALA A 65 -2.92 1.49 13.45
N GLU A 66 -3.53 1.03 12.35
CA GLU A 66 -4.88 1.44 11.92
C GLU A 66 -5.92 1.02 12.95
N GLY A 67 -5.84 -0.21 13.46
CA GLY A 67 -6.73 -0.69 14.51
C GLY A 67 -6.58 0.11 15.81
N PHE A 68 -5.34 0.38 16.23
CA PHE A 68 -5.08 1.15 17.44
C PHE A 68 -5.61 2.59 17.35
N THR A 69 -5.42 3.24 16.20
CA THR A 69 -5.93 4.59 15.93
C THR A 69 -7.44 4.59 15.71
N GLY A 70 -8.02 3.52 15.17
CA GLY A 70 -9.47 3.33 15.05
C GLY A 70 -10.15 3.24 16.42
N PHE A 71 -9.59 2.44 17.34
CA PHE A 71 -10.03 2.45 18.74
C PHE A 71 -9.85 3.82 19.39
N GLY A 72 -8.79 4.56 19.05
CA GLY A 72 -8.56 5.92 19.53
C GLY A 72 -9.60 6.92 19.02
N ALA A 73 -10.11 6.75 17.80
CA ALA A 73 -11.13 7.61 17.20
C ALA A 73 -12.56 7.28 17.67
N GLY A 74 -12.78 6.07 18.18
CA GLY A 74 -14.08 5.54 18.61
C GLY A 74 -14.68 6.31 19.81
N PRO A 75 -15.98 6.67 19.80
CA PRO A 75 -16.60 7.45 20.88
C PRO A 75 -16.56 6.77 22.26
N GLN A 76 -16.57 5.44 22.28
CA GLN A 76 -16.62 4.64 23.51
C GLN A 76 -15.23 4.14 23.95
N THR A 77 -14.28 4.09 23.02
CA THR A 77 -12.96 3.46 23.23
C THR A 77 -11.82 4.49 23.35
N SER A 78 -12.04 5.73 22.88
CA SER A 78 -11.01 6.78 22.84
C SER A 78 -10.42 7.10 24.22
N TYR A 79 -11.21 7.01 25.29
CA TYR A 79 -10.75 7.28 26.65
C TYR A 79 -9.57 6.38 27.04
N TYR A 80 -9.68 5.08 26.78
CA TYR A 80 -8.64 4.11 27.12
C TYR A 80 -7.36 4.35 26.31
N ILE A 81 -7.49 4.62 25.01
CA ILE A 81 -6.35 4.92 24.14
C ILE A 81 -5.66 6.22 24.55
N THR A 82 -6.44 7.26 24.88
CA THR A 82 -5.90 8.53 25.38
C THR A 82 -5.09 8.30 26.65
N LEU A 83 -5.60 7.49 27.58
CA LEU A 83 -4.93 7.18 28.84
C LEU A 83 -3.60 6.43 28.65
N ILE A 84 -3.62 5.33 27.89
CA ILE A 84 -2.41 4.50 27.70
C ILE A 84 -1.34 5.18 26.84
N THR A 85 -1.73 6.18 26.05
CA THR A 85 -0.80 6.99 25.25
C THR A 85 -0.45 8.31 25.91
N PHE A 86 -0.81 8.50 27.18
CA PHE A 86 -0.53 9.72 27.96
C PHE A 86 -1.01 11.01 27.26
N GLY A 87 -2.15 10.93 26.55
CA GLY A 87 -2.76 12.06 25.86
C GLY A 87 -2.26 12.31 24.42
N LEU A 88 -1.28 11.55 23.93
CA LEU A 88 -0.77 11.70 22.55
C LEU A 88 -1.85 11.36 21.51
N LEU A 89 -2.58 10.26 21.73
CA LEU A 89 -3.68 9.83 20.88
C LEU A 89 -5.01 10.13 21.57
N ASN A 90 -5.46 11.37 21.45
CA ASN A 90 -6.84 11.74 21.76
C ASN A 90 -7.75 11.47 20.57
N ARG A 91 -9.06 11.55 20.76
CA ARG A 91 -10.04 11.23 19.71
C ARG A 91 -9.79 11.95 18.38
N GLY A 92 -9.40 13.23 18.42
CA GLY A 92 -9.13 14.02 17.22
C GLY A 92 -7.86 13.59 16.50
N THR A 93 -6.75 13.47 17.24
CA THR A 93 -5.46 13.04 16.64
C THR A 93 -5.52 11.60 16.15
N SER A 94 -6.19 10.72 16.89
CA SER A 94 -6.46 9.34 16.47
C SER A 94 -7.24 9.28 15.17
N LEU A 95 -8.32 10.08 15.03
CA LEU A 95 -9.11 10.10 13.80
C LEU A 95 -8.28 10.56 12.59
N GLN A 96 -7.48 11.61 12.74
CA GLN A 96 -6.63 12.12 11.67
C GLN A 96 -5.60 11.07 11.23
N ILE A 97 -4.92 10.43 12.18
CA ILE A 97 -3.92 9.40 11.87
C ILE A 97 -4.59 8.16 11.28
N HIS A 98 -5.74 7.74 11.83
CA HIS A 98 -6.51 6.60 11.33
C HIS A 98 -6.86 6.79 9.85
N ILE A 99 -7.40 7.97 9.48
CA ILE A 99 -7.70 8.30 8.09
C ILE A 99 -6.43 8.21 7.23
N ILE A 100 -5.31 8.83 7.61
CA ILE A 100 -4.04 8.74 6.85
C ILE A 100 -3.58 7.28 6.68
N LEU A 101 -3.72 6.46 7.72
CA LEU A 101 -3.33 5.05 7.67
C LEU A 101 -4.18 4.24 6.69
N ILE A 102 -5.46 4.56 6.50
CA ILE A 102 -6.33 3.89 5.50
C ILE A 102 -5.72 3.99 4.10
N ALA A 103 -5.16 5.14 3.73
CA ALA A 103 -4.52 5.32 2.43
C ALA A 103 -3.28 4.43 2.28
N LEU A 104 -2.37 4.47 3.26
CA LEU A 104 -1.18 3.61 3.29
C LEU A 104 -1.55 2.12 3.22
N LEU A 105 -2.55 1.71 4.01
CA LEU A 105 -3.03 0.34 4.04
C LEU A 105 -3.54 -0.10 2.67
N SER A 106 -4.36 0.72 2.02
CA SER A 106 -4.99 0.40 0.73
C SER A 106 -3.95 0.22 -0.38
N PHE A 107 -2.99 1.14 -0.48
CA PHE A 107 -1.94 1.07 -1.49
C PHE A 107 -1.03 -0.15 -1.30
N PHE A 108 -0.59 -0.43 -0.06
CA PHE A 108 0.19 -1.63 0.22
C PHE A 108 -0.60 -2.92 0.05
N PHE A 109 -1.90 -2.91 0.32
CA PHE A 109 -2.77 -4.07 0.14
C PHE A 109 -2.90 -4.44 -1.33
N ILE A 110 -3.13 -3.44 -2.19
CA ILE A 110 -3.16 -3.61 -3.63
C ILE A 110 -1.80 -4.13 -4.14
N LEU A 111 -0.68 -3.58 -3.67
CA LEU A 111 0.66 -4.06 -4.03
C LEU A 111 0.88 -5.53 -3.61
N HIS A 112 0.48 -5.89 -2.39
CA HIS A 112 0.60 -7.25 -1.86
C HIS A 112 -0.22 -8.26 -2.67
N ILE A 113 -1.48 -7.94 -2.95
CA ILE A 113 -2.36 -8.80 -3.77
C ILE A 113 -1.81 -8.92 -5.19
N THR A 114 -1.36 -7.82 -5.79
CA THR A 114 -0.75 -7.80 -7.13
C THR A 114 0.45 -8.74 -7.20
N SER A 115 1.34 -8.69 -6.20
CA SER A 115 2.47 -9.61 -6.05
C SER A 115 2.00 -11.07 -5.91
N GLY A 116 1.06 -11.34 -5.00
CA GLY A 116 0.55 -12.68 -4.74
C GLY A 116 -0.17 -13.31 -5.93
N LEU A 117 -0.97 -12.52 -6.67
CA LEU A 117 -1.63 -12.94 -7.89
C LEU A 117 -0.61 -13.31 -8.97
N GLY A 118 0.42 -12.49 -9.18
CA GLY A 118 1.47 -12.81 -10.15
C GLY A 118 2.20 -14.11 -9.81
N ILE A 119 2.56 -14.32 -8.53
CA ILE A 119 3.15 -15.57 -8.05
C ILE A 119 2.22 -16.76 -8.32
N MET A 120 0.93 -16.62 -8.03
CA MET A 120 -0.06 -17.67 -8.27
C MET A 120 -0.17 -18.04 -9.75
N LEU A 121 -0.20 -17.05 -10.65
CA LEU A 121 -0.26 -17.27 -12.09
C LEU A 121 1.00 -18.00 -12.60
N LEU A 122 2.19 -17.59 -12.13
CA LEU A 122 3.45 -18.27 -12.46
C LEU A 122 3.46 -19.72 -11.99
N ARG A 123 2.97 -20.00 -10.78
CA ARG A 123 2.83 -21.37 -10.24
C ARG A 123 1.87 -22.24 -11.05
N ARG A 124 0.86 -21.62 -11.69
CA ARG A 124 -0.06 -22.30 -12.61
C ARG A 124 0.47 -22.43 -14.04
N GLY A 125 1.72 -22.04 -14.29
CA GLY A 125 2.36 -22.16 -15.61
C GLY A 125 2.00 -21.05 -16.59
N ILE A 126 1.29 -20.01 -16.17
CA ILE A 126 0.95 -18.87 -17.03
C ILE A 126 2.18 -17.99 -17.18
N ARG A 127 2.88 -18.09 -18.31
CA ARG A 127 4.13 -17.35 -18.60
C ARG A 127 3.97 -16.29 -19.68
N ASN A 128 2.74 -15.82 -19.92
CA ASN A 128 2.49 -14.77 -20.90
C ASN A 128 3.08 -13.45 -20.40
N TYR A 129 4.15 -12.99 -21.06
CA TYR A 129 4.88 -11.77 -20.74
C TYR A 129 3.97 -10.52 -20.67
N TYR A 130 2.97 -10.42 -21.55
CA TYR A 130 2.06 -9.27 -21.58
C TYR A 130 1.22 -9.14 -20.30
N VAL A 131 0.92 -10.26 -19.64
CA VAL A 131 0.18 -10.26 -18.37
C VAL A 131 0.99 -9.52 -17.30
N TYR A 132 2.27 -9.82 -17.20
CA TYR A 132 3.14 -9.32 -16.14
C TYR A 132 3.66 -7.90 -16.43
N GLU A 133 3.94 -7.56 -17.69
CA GLU A 133 4.46 -6.23 -18.05
C GLU A 133 3.35 -5.16 -18.15
N TYR A 134 2.13 -5.52 -18.57
CA TYR A 134 1.07 -4.55 -18.83
C TYR A 134 -0.18 -4.76 -17.99
N ILE A 135 -0.76 -5.97 -18.01
CA ILE A 135 -2.09 -6.19 -17.43
C ILE A 135 -2.06 -6.02 -15.91
N ILE A 136 -1.12 -6.67 -15.23
CA ILE A 136 -0.98 -6.59 -13.77
C ILE A 136 -0.65 -5.15 -13.32
N PRO A 137 0.38 -4.46 -13.88
CA PRO A 137 0.67 -3.08 -13.51
C PRO A 137 -0.47 -2.10 -13.78
N LEU A 138 -1.16 -2.24 -14.92
CA LEU A 138 -2.31 -1.38 -15.25
C LEU A 138 -3.46 -1.59 -14.27
N THR A 139 -3.76 -2.85 -13.92
CA THR A 139 -4.78 -3.18 -12.92
C THR A 139 -4.42 -2.57 -11.57
N MET A 140 -3.15 -2.68 -11.15
CA MET A 140 -2.65 -2.05 -9.92
C MET A 140 -2.86 -0.53 -9.93
N LEU A 141 -2.55 0.14 -11.04
CA LEU A 141 -2.71 1.58 -11.18
C LEU A 141 -4.19 2.02 -11.15
N ILE A 142 -5.08 1.28 -11.81
CA ILE A 142 -6.53 1.54 -11.75
C ILE A 142 -7.03 1.42 -10.32
N LEU A 143 -6.62 0.37 -9.58
CA LEU A 143 -7.00 0.18 -8.19
C LEU A 143 -6.43 1.29 -7.29
N TYR A 144 -5.20 1.76 -7.53
CA TYR A 144 -4.64 2.91 -6.81
C TYR A 144 -5.48 4.18 -7.03
N MET A 145 -5.86 4.47 -8.28
CA MET A 145 -6.71 5.62 -8.60
C MET A 145 -8.10 5.50 -7.97
N PHE A 146 -8.69 4.31 -7.99
CA PHE A 146 -9.98 4.05 -7.35
C PHE A 146 -9.91 4.20 -5.83
N SER A 147 -8.84 3.67 -5.20
CA SER A 147 -8.60 3.83 -3.77
C SER A 147 -8.44 5.31 -3.38
N LEU A 148 -7.72 6.10 -4.18
CA LEU A 148 -7.59 7.53 -3.93
C LEU A 148 -8.94 8.24 -4.08
N TYR A 149 -9.72 7.91 -5.11
CA TYR A 149 -11.06 8.47 -5.29
C TYR A 149 -11.95 8.21 -4.07
N LEU A 150 -12.00 6.97 -3.59
CA LEU A 150 -12.75 6.63 -2.37
C LEU A 150 -12.23 7.37 -1.14
N TYR A 151 -10.91 7.51 -1.01
CA TYR A 151 -10.31 8.26 0.08
C TYR A 151 -10.74 9.73 0.07
N VAL A 152 -10.72 10.38 -1.11
CA VAL A 152 -11.13 11.78 -1.26
C VAL A 152 -12.61 11.98 -0.90
N LEU A 153 -13.46 10.97 -1.07
CA LEU A 153 -14.85 11.02 -0.62
C LEU A 153 -15.01 10.90 0.91
N LEU A 154 -13.97 10.41 1.61
CA LEU A 154 -13.98 10.20 3.05
C LEU A 154 -13.56 11.45 3.84
N VAL A 155 -12.83 12.37 3.20
CA VAL A 155 -12.24 13.59 3.80
C VAL A 155 -13.04 14.81 3.39
#